data_AF-A0A8H4AV16-F1
#
_entry.id   AF-A0A8H4AV16-F1
#
_cell.length_a   1.000
_cell.length_b   1.000
_cell.length_c   1.000
_cell.angle_alpha   90.00
_cell.angle_beta   90.00
_cell.angle_gamma   90.00
#
_symmetry.space_group_name_H-M   'P 1'
#
loop_
_entity.id
_entity.type
_entity.pdbx_description
1 polymer ?
#
loop_
_entity_poly.entity_id
_entity_poly.type
_entity_poly.pdbx_seq_one_letter_code
_entity_poly.pdbx_strand_id
1 'polypeptide(L)'
;MSKCNSRFVSSTREDIAEFQQASRNKNTDKSMNIWMDLLCKFHQLHGYLNEIKELDDKTLSEQFEQFIIEVRKSNSQEYKASSLYTGFCAIAQGISESLENIRIINLFDKHQFKNLHRTLDGRMKSIVNKGDKNRKQSDPLEVDEIKLIFDSPATSTNNPKASWLKELDNSVMQLELSKEKNHASGIKDPYAEAGSSFIPPDILGNTYTPVTDIKKYLSK
;
A
#
# COMPACT_ATOMS: atom_id res chain seq x y z
N MET A 1 -41.42 5.52 -31.43
CA MET A 1 -40.53 6.36 -30.62
C MET A 1 -39.69 5.46 -29.73
N SER A 2 -38.42 5.24 -30.07
CA SER A 2 -37.52 4.38 -29.29
C SER A 2 -37.12 5.08 -28.00
N LYS A 3 -37.34 4.43 -26.86
CA LYS A 3 -36.93 4.88 -25.53
C LYS A 3 -35.40 4.98 -25.53
N CYS A 4 -34.85 6.20 -25.50
CA CYS A 4 -33.42 6.39 -25.36
C CYS A 4 -32.98 5.78 -24.03
N ASN A 5 -31.97 4.92 -24.06
CA ASN A 5 -31.52 4.14 -22.92
C ASN A 5 -30.83 5.08 -21.91
N SER A 6 -31.60 5.69 -20.99
CA SER A 6 -31.16 6.78 -20.09
C SER A 6 -30.13 6.38 -19.02
N ARG A 7 -29.56 5.16 -19.14
CA ARG A 7 -28.58 4.62 -18.19
C ARG A 7 -27.14 5.02 -18.53
N PHE A 8 -26.89 5.52 -19.74
CA PHE A 8 -25.56 5.88 -20.20
C PHE A 8 -25.55 7.31 -20.71
N VAL A 9 -24.66 8.12 -20.14
CA VAL A 9 -24.36 9.46 -20.62
C VAL A 9 -23.15 9.36 -21.54
N SER A 10 -23.13 10.12 -22.63
CA SER A 10 -21.97 10.21 -23.50
C SER A 10 -20.80 10.85 -22.75
N SER A 11 -19.65 10.19 -22.74
CA SER A 11 -18.41 10.71 -22.17
C SER A 11 -17.46 11.18 -23.27
N THR A 12 -16.63 12.17 -22.94
CA THR A 12 -15.54 12.68 -23.77
C THR A 12 -14.22 12.00 -23.43
N ARG A 13 -13.17 12.25 -24.23
CA ARG A 13 -11.82 11.74 -23.91
C ARG A 13 -11.24 12.43 -22.69
N GLU A 14 -11.61 13.69 -22.49
CA GLU A 14 -11.26 14.53 -21.36
C GLU A 14 -11.85 13.97 -20.07
N ASP A 15 -13.13 13.57 -20.08
CA ASP A 15 -13.78 12.92 -18.93
C ASP A 15 -13.03 11.64 -18.54
N ILE A 16 -12.67 10.81 -19.52
CA ILE A 16 -11.93 9.57 -19.28
C ILE A 16 -10.53 9.86 -18.71
N ALA A 17 -9.83 10.87 -19.25
CA ALA A 17 -8.51 11.26 -18.80
C ALA A 17 -8.52 11.80 -17.36
N GLU A 18 -9.57 12.52 -16.95
CA GLU A 18 -9.74 12.99 -15.58
C GLU A 18 -9.78 11.82 -14.59
N PHE A 19 -10.58 10.78 -14.88
CA PHE A 19 -10.64 9.59 -14.03
C PHE A 19 -9.33 8.80 -14.02
N GLN A 20 -8.65 8.70 -15.18
CA GLN A 20 -7.33 8.06 -15.27
C GLN A 20 -6.28 8.80 -14.43
N GLN A 21 -6.29 10.13 -14.45
CA GLN A 21 -5.37 10.95 -13.67
C GLN A 21 -5.71 10.93 -12.17
N ALA A 22 -6.99 10.94 -11.81
CA ALA A 22 -7.46 10.84 -10.43
C ALA A 22 -7.12 9.50 -9.77
N SER A 23 -7.00 8.43 -10.57
CA SER A 23 -6.55 7.10 -10.12
C SER A 23 -5.07 7.08 -9.68
N ARG A 24 -4.23 7.99 -10.20
CA ARG A 24 -2.79 7.99 -9.91
C ARG A 24 -2.52 8.35 -8.45
N ASN A 25 -1.79 7.47 -7.76
CA ASN A 25 -1.39 7.69 -6.38
C ASN A 25 0.05 8.21 -6.32
N LYS A 26 0.23 9.44 -5.83
CA LYS A 26 1.53 10.09 -5.68
C LYS A 26 2.58 9.24 -4.94
N ASN A 27 2.16 8.41 -4.00
CA ASN A 27 3.08 7.53 -3.27
C ASN A 27 3.54 6.35 -4.14
N THR A 28 2.65 5.81 -4.97
CA THR A 28 2.98 4.77 -5.96
C THR A 28 3.96 5.33 -7.00
N ASP A 29 3.72 6.53 -7.51
CA ASP A 29 4.62 7.19 -8.47
C ASP A 29 6.03 7.38 -7.90
N LYS A 30 6.13 7.79 -6.63
CA LYS A 30 7.43 7.90 -5.93
C LYS A 30 8.14 6.55 -5.83
N SER A 31 7.43 5.49 -5.43
CA SER A 31 8.02 4.15 -5.36
C SER A 31 8.48 3.67 -6.73
N MET A 32 7.66 3.89 -7.76
CA MET A 32 7.99 3.59 -9.15
C MET A 32 9.29 4.28 -9.58
N ASN A 33 9.39 5.59 -9.38
CA ASN A 33 10.57 6.37 -9.74
C ASN A 33 11.84 5.90 -9.01
N ILE A 34 11.75 5.53 -7.73
CA ILE A 34 12.90 5.01 -6.97
C ILE A 34 13.42 3.70 -7.58
N TRP A 35 12.52 2.77 -7.91
CA TRP A 35 12.94 1.48 -8.45
C TRP A 35 13.40 1.58 -9.90
N MET A 36 12.81 2.47 -10.70
CA MET A 36 13.29 2.78 -12.06
C MET A 36 14.67 3.44 -12.03
N ASP A 37 14.93 4.37 -11.11
CA ASP A 37 16.25 4.99 -10.92
C ASP A 37 17.31 3.95 -10.53
N LEU A 38 16.97 3.00 -9.66
CA LEU A 38 17.85 1.87 -9.32
C LEU A 38 18.18 1.01 -10.55
N LEU A 39 17.19 0.72 -11.39
CA LEU A 39 17.40 -0.03 -12.63
C LEU A 39 18.30 0.74 -13.61
N CYS A 40 18.09 2.06 -13.76
CA CYS A 40 18.96 2.91 -14.58
C CYS A 40 20.41 2.93 -14.07
N LYS A 41 20.62 3.01 -12.75
CA LYS A 41 21.96 2.92 -12.14
C LYS A 41 22.60 1.56 -12.37
N PHE A 42 21.83 0.48 -12.32
CA PHE A 42 22.31 -0.86 -12.67
C PHE A 42 22.74 -0.93 -14.15
N HIS A 43 21.97 -0.36 -15.08
CA HIS A 43 22.37 -0.29 -16.49
C HIS A 43 23.69 0.47 -16.69
N GLN A 44 23.85 1.61 -16.00
CA GLN A 44 25.08 2.41 -16.04
C GLN A 44 26.27 1.62 -15.49
N LEU A 45 26.09 0.90 -14.37
CA LEU A 45 27.14 0.08 -13.75
C LEU A 45 27.64 -1.04 -14.66
N HIS A 46 26.72 -1.72 -15.37
CA HIS A 46 27.04 -2.80 -16.29
C HIS A 46 27.46 -2.32 -17.69
N GLY A 47 27.49 -1.01 -17.92
CA GLY A 47 27.90 -0.42 -19.19
C GLY A 47 26.95 -0.72 -20.35
N TYR A 48 25.65 -0.95 -20.06
CA TYR A 48 24.66 -1.14 -21.12
C TYR A 48 24.45 0.16 -21.88
N LEU A 49 24.76 0.13 -23.18
CA LEU A 49 24.66 1.30 -24.06
C LEU A 49 23.23 1.56 -24.54
N ASN A 50 22.42 0.50 -24.65
CA ASN A 50 21.07 0.58 -25.17
C ASN A 50 20.11 1.06 -24.07
N GLU A 51 19.19 1.95 -24.44
CA GLU A 51 18.10 2.32 -23.55
C GLU A 51 17.09 1.18 -23.39
N ILE A 52 16.37 1.12 -22.26
CA ILE A 52 15.35 0.10 -21.99
C ILE A 52 14.35 -0.04 -23.16
N LYS A 53 14.00 1.08 -23.80
CA LYS A 53 13.06 1.13 -24.94
C LYS A 53 13.57 0.45 -26.21
N GLU A 54 14.88 0.24 -26.32
CA GLU A 54 15.54 -0.32 -27.50
C GLU A 54 15.79 -1.82 -27.36
N LEU A 55 15.68 -2.37 -26.15
CA LEU A 55 15.90 -3.78 -25.88
C LEU A 55 14.73 -4.62 -26.39
N ASP A 56 14.98 -5.78 -26.99
CA ASP A 56 13.92 -6.76 -27.20
C ASP A 56 13.51 -7.42 -25.86
N ASP A 57 12.36 -8.11 -25.86
CA ASP A 57 11.78 -8.66 -24.65
C ASP A 57 12.67 -9.72 -23.97
N LYS A 58 13.48 -10.46 -24.75
CA LYS A 58 14.38 -11.48 -24.22
C LYS A 58 15.55 -10.81 -23.50
N THR A 59 16.23 -9.87 -24.14
CA THR A 59 17.35 -9.14 -23.52
C THR A 59 16.90 -8.32 -22.31
N LEU A 60 15.71 -7.70 -22.38
CA LEU A 60 15.12 -7.02 -21.22
C LEU A 60 14.89 -7.99 -20.05
N SER A 61 14.35 -9.19 -20.32
CA SER A 61 14.16 -10.23 -19.29
C SER A 61 15.49 -10.63 -18.66
N GLU A 62 16.52 -10.90 -19.46
CA GLU A 62 17.84 -11.32 -18.99
C GLU A 62 18.51 -10.26 -18.12
N GLN A 63 18.48 -8.99 -18.53
CA GLN A 63 19.02 -7.88 -17.75
C GLN A 63 18.24 -7.68 -16.43
N PHE A 64 16.91 -7.82 -16.46
CA PHE A 64 16.10 -7.64 -15.27
C PHE A 64 16.21 -8.83 -14.29
N GLU A 65 16.41 -10.05 -14.80
CA GLU A 65 16.76 -11.22 -14.01
C GLU A 65 18.05 -10.98 -13.23
N GLN A 66 19.09 -10.45 -13.88
CA GLN A 66 20.36 -10.12 -13.26
C GLN A 66 20.19 -9.01 -12.20
N PHE A 67 19.46 -7.95 -12.52
CA PHE A 67 19.12 -6.90 -11.56
C PHE A 67 18.47 -7.45 -10.28
N ILE A 68 17.48 -8.35 -10.38
CA ILE A 68 16.79 -8.93 -9.23
C ILE A 68 17.76 -9.69 -8.30
N ILE A 69 18.78 -10.32 -8.86
CA ILE A 69 19.80 -11.04 -8.09
C ILE A 69 20.79 -10.08 -7.42
N GLU A 70 21.18 -9.00 -8.10
CA GLU A 70 22.24 -8.09 -7.68
C GLU A 70 21.76 -6.95 -6.78
N VAL A 71 20.50 -6.54 -6.90
CA VAL A 71 20.00 -5.35 -6.20
C VAL A 71 20.09 -5.50 -4.68
N ARG A 72 20.69 -4.51 -4.03
CA ARG A 72 20.83 -4.41 -2.56
C ARG A 72 20.41 -3.02 -2.10
N LYS A 73 20.17 -2.89 -0.80
CA LYS A 73 20.04 -1.57 -0.16
C LYS A 73 21.37 -0.82 -0.24
N SER A 74 21.33 0.49 -0.03
CA SER A 74 22.54 1.33 0.01
C SER A 74 23.58 0.89 1.04
N ASN A 75 23.17 0.22 2.12
CA ASN A 75 24.05 -0.36 3.13
C ASN A 75 24.49 -1.81 2.81
N SER A 76 24.37 -2.23 1.55
CA SER A 76 24.68 -3.58 1.05
C SER A 76 23.83 -4.72 1.64
N GLN A 77 22.85 -4.41 2.48
CA GLN A 77 21.96 -5.42 3.02
C GLN A 77 20.89 -5.85 2.01
N GLU A 78 20.39 -7.06 2.24
CA GLU A 78 19.27 -7.60 1.48
C GLU A 78 17.97 -6.81 1.69
N TYR A 79 17.20 -6.69 0.62
CA TYR A 79 15.79 -6.29 0.72
C TYR A 79 14.97 -7.39 1.38
N LYS A 80 13.86 -7.00 2.02
CA LYS A 80 12.84 -7.99 2.40
C LYS A 80 12.22 -8.56 1.12
N ALA A 81 11.81 -9.82 1.15
CA ALA A 81 11.17 -10.47 0.00
C ALA A 81 9.94 -9.69 -0.51
N SER A 82 9.13 -9.14 0.41
CA SER A 82 7.99 -8.28 0.06
C SER A 82 8.41 -6.99 -0.64
N SER A 83 9.44 -6.31 -0.15
CA SER A 83 9.96 -5.09 -0.78
C SER A 83 10.52 -5.36 -2.18
N LEU A 84 11.20 -6.50 -2.37
CA LEU A 84 11.70 -6.91 -3.69
C LEU A 84 10.55 -7.15 -4.68
N TYR A 85 9.48 -7.82 -4.24
CA TYR A 85 8.28 -8.02 -5.05
C TYR A 85 7.60 -6.69 -5.40
N THR A 86 7.46 -5.78 -4.44
CA THR A 86 6.94 -4.43 -4.71
C THR A 86 7.81 -3.68 -5.72
N GLY A 87 9.13 -3.83 -5.64
CA GLY A 87 10.07 -3.28 -6.63
C GLY A 87 9.88 -3.86 -8.02
N PHE A 88 9.66 -5.16 -8.12
CA PHE A 88 9.31 -5.81 -9.39
C PHE A 88 8.03 -5.21 -10.00
N CYS A 89 6.95 -5.08 -9.20
CA CYS A 89 5.71 -4.48 -9.68
C CYS A 89 5.89 -3.03 -10.15
N ALA A 90 6.67 -2.24 -9.38
CA ALA A 90 7.00 -0.87 -9.71
C ALA A 90 7.75 -0.74 -11.04
N ILE A 91 8.75 -1.59 -11.28
CA ILE A 91 9.50 -1.60 -12.55
C ILE A 91 8.63 -2.11 -13.70
N ALA A 92 7.85 -3.16 -13.49
CA ALA A 92 6.92 -3.66 -14.50
C ALA A 92 5.92 -2.59 -14.95
N GLN A 93 5.40 -1.81 -14.00
CA GLN A 93 4.57 -0.66 -14.29
C GLN A 93 5.34 0.43 -15.03
N GLY A 94 6.51 0.84 -14.54
CA GLY A 94 7.31 1.90 -15.17
C GLY A 94 7.77 1.57 -16.59
N ILE A 95 8.11 0.31 -16.86
CA ILE A 95 8.43 -0.17 -18.21
C ILE A 95 7.17 -0.14 -19.10
N SER A 96 6.04 -0.64 -18.62
CA SER A 96 4.79 -0.59 -19.38
C SER A 96 4.39 0.84 -19.75
N GLU A 97 4.44 1.77 -18.78
CA GLU A 97 4.11 3.19 -19.00
C GLU A 97 5.11 3.89 -19.93
N SER A 98 6.41 3.62 -19.77
CA SER A 98 7.44 4.23 -20.64
C SER A 98 7.40 3.72 -22.08
N LEU A 99 6.86 2.52 -22.31
CA LEU A 99 6.78 1.90 -23.64
C LEU A 99 5.39 1.94 -24.27
N GLU A 100 4.37 2.53 -23.62
CA GLU A 100 2.98 2.53 -24.08
C GLU A 100 2.82 2.99 -25.54
N ASN A 101 3.62 3.97 -25.98
CA ASN A 101 3.61 4.50 -27.35
C ASN A 101 4.61 3.82 -28.32
N ILE A 102 5.42 2.89 -27.83
CA ILE A 102 6.48 2.20 -28.59
C ILE A 102 6.07 0.76 -28.84
N ARG A 103 5.78 0.01 -27.78
CA ARG A 103 5.26 -1.36 -27.85
C ARG A 103 4.54 -1.76 -26.56
N ILE A 104 3.58 -2.68 -26.71
CA ILE A 104 2.89 -3.28 -25.57
C ILE A 104 3.79 -4.36 -24.97
N ILE A 105 4.15 -4.20 -23.70
CA ILE A 105 4.87 -5.21 -22.92
C ILE A 105 4.17 -5.43 -21.59
N ASN A 106 4.07 -6.70 -21.18
CA ASN A 106 3.50 -7.06 -19.89
C ASN A 106 4.44 -8.01 -19.15
N LEU A 107 5.27 -7.48 -18.27
CA LEU A 107 6.19 -8.30 -17.45
C LEU A 107 5.45 -9.26 -16.49
N PHE A 108 4.14 -9.11 -16.31
CA PHE A 108 3.33 -10.08 -15.55
C PHE A 108 2.92 -11.31 -16.38
N ASP A 109 3.12 -11.31 -17.70
CA ASP A 109 2.90 -12.48 -18.53
C ASP A 109 3.92 -13.58 -18.19
N LYS A 110 3.48 -14.58 -17.44
CA LYS A 110 4.31 -15.70 -16.99
C LYS A 110 4.68 -16.67 -18.11
N HIS A 111 3.95 -16.67 -19.22
CA HIS A 111 4.29 -17.48 -20.38
C HIS A 111 5.46 -16.86 -21.13
N GLN A 112 5.41 -15.54 -21.33
CA GLN A 112 6.47 -14.78 -21.99
C GLN A 112 7.72 -14.65 -21.11
N PHE A 113 7.56 -14.29 -19.84
CA PHE A 113 8.66 -13.99 -18.91
C PHE A 113 8.89 -15.08 -17.87
N LYS A 114 8.82 -16.35 -18.29
CA LYS A 114 8.88 -17.51 -17.39
C LYS A 114 10.13 -17.54 -16.51
N ASN A 115 11.30 -17.22 -17.08
CA ASN A 115 12.57 -17.25 -16.35
C ASN A 115 12.64 -16.10 -15.34
N LEU A 116 12.26 -14.89 -15.71
CA LEU A 116 12.12 -13.74 -14.82
C LEU A 116 11.30 -14.05 -13.57
N HIS A 117 10.11 -14.62 -13.74
CA HIS A 117 9.25 -15.00 -12.59
C HIS A 117 9.89 -16.09 -11.72
N ARG A 118 10.58 -17.07 -12.32
CA ARG A 118 11.31 -18.10 -11.57
C ARG A 118 12.48 -17.52 -10.79
N THR A 119 13.22 -16.59 -11.39
CA THR A 119 14.33 -15.88 -10.76
C THR A 119 13.84 -15.04 -9.58
N LEU A 120 12.74 -14.29 -9.75
CA LEU A 120 12.12 -13.52 -8.68
C LEU A 120 11.65 -14.42 -7.52
N ASP A 121 10.90 -15.48 -7.81
CA ASP A 121 10.41 -16.43 -6.80
C ASP A 121 11.55 -17.13 -6.05
N GLY A 122 12.55 -17.64 -6.78
CA GLY A 122 13.74 -18.26 -6.20
C GLY A 122 14.52 -17.28 -5.32
N ARG A 123 14.65 -16.03 -5.75
CA ARG A 123 15.31 -14.98 -4.99
C ARG A 123 14.56 -14.63 -3.71
N MET A 124 13.25 -14.45 -3.78
CA MET A 124 12.39 -14.20 -2.61
C MET A 124 12.45 -15.35 -1.61
N LYS A 125 12.38 -16.60 -2.07
CA LYS A 125 12.54 -17.80 -1.22
C LYS A 125 13.91 -17.84 -0.55
N SER A 126 14.98 -17.52 -1.28
CA SER A 126 16.33 -17.44 -0.71
C SER A 126 16.43 -16.41 0.41
N ILE A 127 15.83 -15.23 0.23
CA ILE A 127 15.78 -14.18 1.27
C ILE A 127 15.02 -14.67 2.50
N VAL A 128 13.85 -15.30 2.32
CA VAL A 128 13.04 -15.81 3.43
C VAL A 128 13.75 -16.94 4.18
N ASN A 129 14.39 -17.85 3.47
CA ASN A 129 15.10 -18.99 4.07
C ASN A 129 16.39 -18.57 4.79
N LYS A 130 17.05 -17.49 4.34
CA LYS A 130 18.21 -16.88 5.01
C LYS A 130 17.80 -15.98 6.17
N GLY A 131 16.59 -15.40 6.11
CA GLY A 131 16.01 -14.65 7.20
C GLY A 131 15.71 -15.57 8.38
N ASP A 132 15.94 -15.06 9.58
CA ASP A 132 15.67 -15.77 10.82
C ASP A 132 14.19 -16.22 10.88
N LYS A 133 13.94 -17.45 11.37
CA LYS A 133 12.58 -18.02 11.53
C LYS A 133 11.70 -17.21 12.50
N ASN A 134 12.31 -16.26 13.18
CA ASN A 134 11.68 -15.28 14.04
C ASN A 134 11.07 -14.17 13.17
N ARG A 135 9.87 -14.44 12.63
CA ARG A 135 8.93 -13.36 12.33
C ARG A 135 8.89 -12.48 13.58
N LYS A 136 9.42 -11.26 13.51
CA LYS A 136 9.11 -10.23 14.50
C LYS A 136 7.60 -10.02 14.39
N GLN A 137 6.86 -10.73 15.22
CA GLN A 137 5.56 -10.26 15.69
C GLN A 137 5.80 -8.82 16.16
N SER A 138 4.91 -7.90 15.79
CA SER A 138 5.00 -6.53 16.31
C SER A 138 5.15 -6.62 17.82
N ASP A 139 6.13 -5.89 18.38
CA ASP A 139 6.25 -5.82 19.83
C ASP A 139 4.91 -5.30 20.38
N PRO A 140 4.27 -6.01 21.32
CA PRO A 140 3.03 -5.54 21.91
C PRO A 140 3.32 -4.20 22.58
N LEU A 141 2.42 -3.22 22.39
CA LEU A 141 2.54 -1.92 23.04
C LEU A 141 2.63 -2.11 24.54
N GLU A 142 3.67 -1.55 25.16
CA GLU A 142 3.78 -1.54 26.62
C GLU A 142 2.77 -0.55 27.21
N VAL A 143 2.35 -0.79 28.46
CA VAL A 143 1.33 0.04 29.13
C VAL A 143 1.68 1.52 29.12
N ASP A 144 2.96 1.86 29.22
CA ASP A 144 3.41 3.25 29.20
C ASP A 144 3.46 3.85 27.79
N GLU A 145 3.68 3.05 26.74
CA GLU A 145 3.50 3.47 25.35
C GLU A 145 2.02 3.70 25.03
N ILE A 146 1.13 2.88 25.58
CA ILE A 146 -0.33 3.06 25.48
C ILE A 146 -0.73 4.40 26.13
N LYS A 147 -0.23 4.70 27.34
CA LYS A 147 -0.49 5.99 28.00
C LYS A 147 0.05 7.15 27.17
N LEU A 148 1.26 7.05 26.64
CA LEU A 148 1.87 8.08 25.79
C LEU A 148 1.03 8.36 24.52
N ILE A 149 0.42 7.31 23.94
CA ILE A 149 -0.50 7.44 22.82
C ILE A 149 -1.77 8.18 23.25
N PHE A 150 -2.36 7.85 24.40
CA PHE A 150 -3.55 8.53 24.94
C PHE A 150 -3.28 9.99 25.33
N ASP A 151 -2.10 10.29 25.85
CA ASP A 151 -1.68 11.63 26.27
C ASP A 151 -1.14 12.50 25.12
N SER A 152 -1.06 11.95 23.90
CA SER A 152 -0.52 12.67 22.75
C SER A 152 -1.42 13.84 22.30
N PRO A 153 -0.87 14.92 21.74
CA PRO A 153 -1.69 15.99 21.15
C PRO A 153 -2.59 15.51 20.00
N ALA A 154 -2.27 14.38 19.38
CA ALA A 154 -3.05 13.75 18.32
C ALA A 154 -4.33 13.05 18.83
N THR A 155 -4.37 12.69 20.12
CA THR A 155 -5.52 12.14 20.84
C THR A 155 -6.23 13.17 21.73
N SER A 156 -5.72 14.42 21.77
CA SER A 156 -6.36 15.51 22.50
C SER A 156 -7.73 15.87 21.91
N THR A 157 -8.68 16.15 22.79
CA THR A 157 -10.08 16.52 22.50
C THR A 157 -10.24 17.81 21.67
N ASN A 158 -9.14 18.51 21.37
CA ASN A 158 -9.12 19.79 20.66
C ASN A 158 -8.74 19.67 19.17
N ASN A 159 -8.50 18.45 18.65
CA ASN A 159 -8.10 18.24 17.26
C ASN A 159 -9.20 17.51 16.45
N PRO A 160 -9.85 18.15 15.46
CA PRO A 160 -11.02 17.62 14.75
C PRO A 160 -10.77 16.39 13.84
N LYS A 161 -9.58 15.77 13.89
CA LYS A 161 -9.18 14.62 13.05
C LYS A 161 -8.97 13.30 13.82
N ALA A 162 -9.17 13.26 15.14
CA ALA A 162 -9.07 12.02 15.92
C ALA A 162 -10.35 11.17 15.77
N SER A 163 -10.22 9.84 15.84
CA SER A 163 -11.35 8.89 15.87
C SER A 163 -12.13 9.07 17.17
N TRP A 164 -13.46 9.18 17.12
CA TRP A 164 -14.27 9.60 18.27
C TRP A 164 -15.11 8.46 18.88
N LEU A 165 -15.24 8.49 20.22
CA LEU A 165 -16.42 8.02 20.94
C LEU A 165 -17.36 9.24 21.11
N LYS A 166 -18.55 9.20 20.51
CA LYS A 166 -19.59 10.21 20.70
C LYS A 166 -20.70 9.65 21.58
N GLU A 167 -21.08 10.36 22.63
CA GLU A 167 -22.30 10.03 23.38
C GLU A 167 -23.53 10.56 22.63
N LEU A 168 -24.51 9.69 22.40
CA LEU A 168 -25.81 10.03 21.84
C LEU A 168 -26.83 10.17 22.97
N ASP A 169 -27.94 10.88 22.72
CA ASP A 169 -28.96 11.32 23.71
C ASP A 169 -29.54 10.20 24.61
N ASN A 170 -29.27 8.92 24.34
CA ASN A 170 -29.79 7.76 25.06
C ASN A 170 -28.73 6.94 25.82
N SER A 171 -27.61 7.54 26.24
CA SER A 171 -26.49 6.82 26.88
C SER A 171 -25.85 5.72 26.01
N VAL A 172 -26.05 5.82 24.70
CA VAL A 172 -25.40 4.98 23.68
C VAL A 172 -24.12 5.69 23.27
N MET A 173 -22.99 4.98 23.20
CA MET A 173 -21.75 5.55 22.67
C MET A 173 -21.48 5.04 21.25
N GLN A 174 -21.19 5.94 20.34
CA GLN A 174 -20.79 5.62 18.97
C GLN A 174 -19.28 5.73 18.83
N LEU A 175 -18.62 4.64 18.50
CA LEU A 175 -17.21 4.61 18.13
C LEU A 175 -17.09 4.76 16.61
N GLU A 176 -16.54 5.87 16.16
CA GLU A 176 -16.17 6.11 14.76
C GLU A 176 -14.70 5.73 14.55
N LEU A 177 -14.44 4.69 13.75
CA LEU A 177 -13.10 4.24 13.41
C LEU A 177 -12.64 4.89 12.09
N SER A 178 -11.48 5.54 12.14
CA SER A 178 -10.83 6.11 10.97
C SER A 178 -10.41 5.00 10.00
N LYS A 179 -10.44 5.30 8.69
CA LYS A 179 -10.09 4.32 7.64
C LYS A 179 -8.70 3.72 7.87
N GLU A 180 -8.60 2.39 7.76
CA GLU A 180 -7.36 1.64 7.97
C GLU A 180 -6.25 2.14 7.02
N LYS A 181 -5.04 2.37 7.55
CA LYS A 181 -3.87 2.74 6.75
C LYS A 181 -3.01 1.52 6.43
N ASN A 182 -2.43 1.48 5.24
CA ASN A 182 -1.47 0.47 4.84
C ASN A 182 -0.06 0.78 5.39
N HIS A 183 0.89 -0.16 5.23
CA HIS A 183 2.27 -0.04 5.72
C HIS A 183 3.07 1.15 5.14
N ALA A 184 2.52 1.85 4.14
CA ALA A 184 3.09 3.05 3.54
C ALA A 184 2.31 4.34 3.94
N SER A 185 1.52 4.28 5.01
CA SER A 185 0.70 5.39 5.54
C SER A 185 -0.42 5.91 4.61
N GLY A 186 -0.70 5.25 3.49
CA GLY A 186 -1.87 5.51 2.65
C GLY A 186 -3.12 4.81 3.18
N ILE A 187 -4.32 5.23 2.79
CA ILE A 187 -5.55 4.50 3.11
C ILE A 187 -5.49 3.13 2.40
N LYS A 188 -5.70 2.05 3.14
CA LYS A 188 -5.58 0.66 2.67
C LYS A 188 -6.66 0.30 1.64
N ASP A 189 -7.88 0.78 1.87
CA ASP A 189 -8.97 0.78 0.88
C ASP A 189 -9.53 2.21 0.73
N PRO A 190 -9.26 2.89 -0.39
CA PRO A 190 -9.71 4.27 -0.59
C PRO A 190 -11.25 4.37 -0.65
N TYR A 191 -11.95 3.28 -0.95
CA TYR A 191 -13.41 3.21 -1.07
C TYR A 191 -14.11 2.71 0.20
N ALA A 192 -13.38 2.21 1.20
CA ALA A 192 -13.97 1.81 2.46
C ALA A 192 -14.64 3.01 3.14
N GLU A 193 -15.92 2.89 3.52
CA GLU A 193 -16.57 3.86 4.40
C GLU A 193 -15.97 3.75 5.81
N ALA A 194 -15.94 4.87 6.56
CA ALA A 194 -15.50 4.82 7.95
C ALA A 194 -16.48 3.93 8.74
N GLY A 195 -15.95 2.95 9.46
CA GLY A 195 -16.78 2.05 10.26
C GLY A 195 -17.29 2.79 11.50
N SER A 196 -18.60 2.70 11.75
CA SER A 196 -19.19 3.12 13.03
C SER A 196 -19.74 1.92 13.77
N SER A 197 -19.33 1.74 15.02
CA SER A 197 -19.86 0.74 15.94
C SER A 197 -20.56 1.41 17.11
N PHE A 198 -21.66 0.82 17.59
CA PHE A 198 -22.42 1.33 18.73
C PHE A 198 -22.15 0.47 19.96
N ILE A 199 -21.84 1.11 21.08
CA ILE A 199 -21.81 0.52 22.42
C ILE A 199 -23.21 0.76 23.01
N PRO A 200 -23.98 -0.31 23.27
CA PRO A 200 -25.31 -0.19 23.86
C PRO A 200 -25.22 0.36 25.30
N PRO A 201 -26.30 0.97 25.82
CA PRO A 201 -26.31 1.52 27.16
C PRO A 201 -26.15 0.40 28.20
N ASP A 202 -25.57 0.73 29.35
CA ASP A 202 -25.38 -0.24 30.43
C ASP A 202 -26.74 -0.74 30.94
N ILE A 203 -26.87 -2.06 31.04
CA ILE A 203 -28.10 -2.73 31.51
C ILE A 203 -27.96 -3.04 32.99
N LEU A 204 -28.99 -2.70 33.78
CA LEU A 204 -29.02 -2.97 35.21
C LEU A 204 -28.90 -4.49 35.48
N GLY A 205 -27.86 -4.89 36.22
CA GLY A 205 -27.61 -6.30 36.57
C GLY A 205 -26.56 -7.02 35.71
N ASN A 206 -25.97 -6.35 34.71
CA ASN A 206 -24.80 -6.87 34.01
C ASN A 206 -23.52 -6.65 34.84
N THR A 207 -22.60 -7.62 34.84
CA THR A 207 -21.29 -7.52 35.51
C THR A 207 -20.34 -6.55 34.81
N TYR A 208 -20.59 -6.23 33.54
CA TYR A 208 -19.81 -5.28 32.75
C TYR A 208 -20.64 -4.05 32.43
N THR A 209 -20.12 -2.88 32.81
CA THR A 209 -20.74 -1.56 32.58
C THR A 209 -19.82 -0.69 31.71
N PRO A 210 -19.60 -1.09 30.44
CA PRO A 210 -18.62 -0.46 29.57
C PRO A 210 -18.87 1.04 29.34
N VAL A 211 -20.13 1.50 29.33
CA VAL A 211 -20.43 2.94 29.16
C VAL A 211 -19.98 3.72 30.39
N THR A 212 -20.30 3.22 31.59
CA THR A 212 -19.92 3.82 32.87
C THR A 212 -18.41 3.81 33.08
N ASP A 213 -17.73 2.72 32.74
CA ASP A 213 -16.29 2.58 32.91
C ASP A 213 -15.50 3.53 32.00
N ILE A 214 -15.93 3.66 30.74
CA ILE A 214 -15.34 4.60 29.78
C ILE A 214 -15.60 6.06 30.23
N LYS A 215 -16.82 6.39 30.68
CA LYS A 215 -17.12 7.72 31.23
C LYS A 215 -16.24 8.05 32.44
N LYS A 216 -16.06 7.10 33.35
CA LYS A 216 -15.21 7.26 34.53
C LYS A 216 -13.74 7.47 34.16
N TYR A 217 -13.26 6.80 33.10
CA TYR A 217 -11.91 7.01 32.57
C TYR A 217 -11.75 8.40 31.94
N LEU A 218 -12.73 8.87 31.17
CA LEU A 218 -12.71 10.20 30.53
C LEU A 218 -12.91 11.37 31.50
N SER A 219 -13.45 11.12 32.69
CA SER A 219 -13.66 12.14 33.74
C SER A 219 -12.44 12.41 34.64
N LYS A 220 -11.31 11.74 34.39
CA LYS A 220 -10.03 11.92 35.10
C LYS A 220 -9.06 12.72 34.25
#